data_AF-A0A926ZSP2-F1
#
_entry.id   AF-A0A926ZSP2-F1
#
_cell.length_a   1.000
_cell.length_b   1.000
_cell.length_c   1.000
_cell.angle_alpha   90.00
_cell.angle_beta   90.00
_cell.angle_gamma   90.00
#
_symmetry.space_group_name_H-M   'P 1'
#
loop_
_entity.id
_entity.type
_entity.pdbx_description
1 polymer ?
#
loop_
_entity_poly.entity_id
_entity_poly.type
_entity_poly.pdbx_seq_one_letter_code
_entity_poly.pdbx_strand_id
1 'polypeptide(L)'
;METIIYDMQPPHEGIPHGVPLSYNWATGPRVGSADPGTFTAMTAWGQLYEASKGNPATNTRVQIKNIKAYYLSKTDKKWHILQSSARVEGAAYREDYVGDINRPANVRYESDGSISVKAGNGYNFHFWPPGRASINPIDVMGMFTTVQARLVVDDFNKPDDRSKARYVLSEGGDYWFNLTARWNNWTTNKDFGIGKFKYVTTKWQAFNLITLPEDQIRRNPPPM
;
A
#
# COMPACT_ATOMS: atom_id res chain seq x y z
N MET A 1 -1.76 -14.55 9.58
CA MET A 1 -0.56 -14.26 10.41
C MET A 1 0.73 -14.51 9.63
N GLU A 2 1.06 -15.74 9.20
CA GLU A 2 2.34 -16.01 8.51
C GLU A 2 2.56 -15.15 7.27
N THR A 3 1.52 -14.91 6.45
CA THR A 3 1.60 -13.98 5.32
C THR A 3 1.99 -12.56 5.73
N ILE A 4 1.52 -12.09 6.88
CA ILE A 4 1.82 -10.73 7.38
C ILE A 4 3.28 -10.64 7.83
N ILE A 5 3.79 -11.67 8.51
CA ILE A 5 5.21 -11.76 8.89
C ILE A 5 6.09 -11.87 7.64
N TYR A 6 5.71 -12.76 6.71
CA TYR A 6 6.41 -12.96 5.44
C TYR A 6 6.44 -11.69 4.58
N ASP A 7 5.44 -10.82 4.65
CA ASP A 7 5.44 -9.57 3.89
C ASP A 7 6.46 -8.53 4.44
N MET A 8 7.11 -8.80 5.57
CA MET A 8 8.09 -7.91 6.20
C MET A 8 9.52 -8.45 6.29
N GLN A 9 9.80 -9.66 5.79
CA GLN A 9 11.11 -10.32 5.96
C GLN A 9 11.96 -10.46 4.68
N PRO A 10 11.49 -11.13 3.61
CA PRO A 10 12.29 -11.36 2.42
C PRO A 10 12.30 -10.13 1.49
N PRO A 11 13.23 -10.09 0.53
CA PRO A 11 13.21 -9.12 -0.55
C PRO A 11 11.88 -9.12 -1.33
N HIS A 12 11.66 -8.05 -2.08
CA HIS A 12 10.55 -7.93 -3.02
C HIS A 12 10.51 -9.10 -4.00
N GLU A 13 9.32 -9.58 -4.35
CA GLU A 13 9.17 -10.57 -5.44
C GLU A 13 9.53 -9.97 -6.80
N GLY A 14 9.28 -8.67 -6.96
CA GLY A 14 9.72 -7.90 -8.09
C GLY A 14 10.06 -6.47 -7.67
N ILE A 15 11.16 -5.95 -8.21
CA ILE A 15 11.58 -4.56 -7.99
C ILE A 15 10.58 -3.65 -8.73
N PRO A 16 10.02 -2.61 -8.09
CA PRO A 16 9.17 -1.62 -8.77
C PRO A 16 9.98 -0.83 -9.81
N HIS A 17 9.42 -0.62 -11.00
CA HIS A 17 10.06 0.17 -12.05
C HIS A 17 10.22 1.65 -11.63
N GLY A 18 11.28 2.29 -12.12
CA GLY A 18 11.54 3.72 -11.89
C GLY A 18 11.93 4.13 -10.46
N VAL A 19 11.96 3.20 -9.50
CA VAL A 19 12.42 3.46 -8.13
C VAL A 19 13.95 3.42 -8.08
N PRO A 20 14.63 4.50 -7.64
CA PRO A 20 16.08 4.50 -7.50
C PRO A 20 16.55 3.45 -6.49
N LEU A 21 17.57 2.66 -6.84
CA LEU A 21 18.14 1.64 -5.93
C LEU A 21 18.78 2.23 -4.66
N SER A 22 19.06 3.54 -4.65
CA SER A 22 19.52 4.26 -3.45
C SER A 22 18.42 4.41 -2.40
N TYR A 23 17.14 4.19 -2.76
CA TYR A 23 16.06 4.23 -1.80
C TYR A 23 16.11 2.97 -0.93
N ASN A 24 16.08 3.15 0.38
CA ASN A 24 16.20 2.06 1.36
C ASN A 24 15.05 1.03 1.34
N TRP A 25 14.02 1.25 0.53
CA TRP A 25 12.89 0.35 0.30
C TRP A 25 12.87 -0.23 -1.12
N ALA A 26 13.85 0.09 -1.97
CA ALA A 26 13.82 -0.29 -3.38
C ALA A 26 13.84 -1.80 -3.62
N THR A 27 14.43 -2.57 -2.69
CA THR A 27 14.68 -4.02 -2.86
C THR A 27 14.03 -4.89 -1.79
N GLY A 28 13.52 -4.31 -0.71
CA GLY A 28 12.83 -5.04 0.35
C GLY A 28 11.89 -4.18 1.18
N PRO A 29 11.01 -4.81 1.97
CA PRO A 29 10.17 -4.10 2.93
C PRO A 29 11.02 -3.36 3.95
N ARG A 30 10.45 -2.34 4.58
CA ARG A 30 11.07 -1.65 5.70
C ARG A 30 10.05 -1.19 6.71
N VAL A 31 10.43 -1.25 7.98
CA VAL A 31 9.77 -0.47 9.02
C VAL A 31 10.35 0.94 8.97
N GLY A 32 9.47 1.93 8.95
CA GLY A 32 9.83 3.34 9.03
C GLY A 32 9.83 3.80 10.48
N SER A 33 9.05 4.83 10.75
CA SER A 33 8.87 5.35 12.10
C SER A 33 7.88 4.52 12.88
N ALA A 34 8.35 3.69 13.80
CA ALA A 34 7.45 2.92 14.67
C ALA A 34 6.64 3.81 15.62
N ASP A 35 7.23 4.90 16.11
CA ASP A 35 6.60 5.85 17.03
C ASP A 35 5.93 7.02 16.27
N PRO A 36 4.62 7.28 16.49
CA PRO A 36 3.94 8.44 15.94
C PRO A 36 4.43 9.79 16.49
N GLY A 37 5.10 9.87 17.63
CA GLY A 37 5.58 11.13 18.21
C GLY A 37 4.45 12.15 18.44
N THR A 38 4.49 13.31 17.76
CA THR A 38 3.45 14.36 17.87
C THR A 38 2.37 14.27 16.80
N PHE A 39 2.46 13.32 15.87
CA PHE A 39 1.50 13.17 14.78
C PHE A 39 0.19 12.58 15.31
N THR A 40 -0.93 13.28 15.12
CA THR A 40 -2.24 12.91 15.69
C THR A 40 -3.19 12.25 14.70
N ALA A 41 -2.74 12.07 13.46
CA ALA A 41 -3.50 11.38 12.42
C ALA A 41 -2.63 10.34 11.70
N MET A 42 -3.28 9.45 10.96
CA MET A 42 -2.60 8.53 10.06
C MET A 42 -3.43 8.27 8.81
N THR A 43 -2.77 7.77 7.77
CA THR A 43 -3.46 7.12 6.64
C THR A 43 -2.67 5.91 6.17
N ALA A 44 -3.36 4.82 5.88
CA ALA A 44 -2.84 3.78 5.02
C ALA A 44 -2.68 4.33 3.60
N TRP A 45 -1.77 3.72 2.85
CA TRP A 45 -1.63 3.95 1.43
C TRP A 45 -1.04 2.71 0.78
N GLY A 46 -1.15 2.59 -0.54
CA GLY A 46 -0.47 1.56 -1.30
C GLY A 46 0.08 2.10 -2.61
N GLN A 47 0.88 1.27 -3.26
CA GLN A 47 1.59 1.64 -4.48
C GLN A 47 1.57 0.47 -5.44
N LEU A 48 1.10 0.71 -6.66
CA LEU A 48 1.09 -0.24 -7.75
C LEU A 48 2.08 0.21 -8.84
N TYR A 49 3.00 -0.68 -9.19
CA TYR A 49 4.01 -0.47 -10.22
C TYR A 49 3.98 -1.58 -11.27
N GLU A 50 4.52 -1.30 -12.44
CA GLU A 50 5.10 -2.35 -13.28
C GLU A 50 6.39 -2.85 -12.63
N ALA A 51 6.70 -4.14 -12.80
CA ALA A 51 8.00 -4.64 -12.39
C ALA A 51 9.12 -3.98 -13.23
N SER A 52 10.32 -3.86 -12.67
CA SER A 52 11.47 -3.20 -13.31
C SER A 52 11.89 -3.79 -14.65
N LYS A 53 11.53 -5.05 -14.91
CA LYS A 53 11.74 -5.74 -16.20
C LYS A 53 10.66 -5.42 -17.24
N GLY A 54 9.75 -4.50 -16.93
CA GLY A 54 8.59 -4.14 -17.74
C GLY A 54 7.39 -5.06 -17.53
N ASN A 55 6.30 -4.72 -18.22
CA ASN A 55 5.05 -5.46 -18.20
C ASN A 55 4.54 -5.68 -19.64
N PRO A 56 4.59 -6.92 -20.17
CA PRO A 56 4.18 -7.20 -21.54
C PRO A 56 2.65 -7.33 -21.72
N ALA A 57 1.85 -7.31 -20.64
CA ALA A 57 0.40 -7.35 -20.75
C ALA A 57 -0.15 -5.99 -21.22
N THR A 58 -1.08 -6.05 -22.16
CA THR A 58 -1.74 -4.89 -22.78
C THR A 58 -3.23 -4.81 -22.40
N ASN A 59 -3.85 -5.95 -22.11
CA ASN A 59 -5.27 -6.11 -21.82
C ASN A 59 -5.56 -6.52 -20.36
N THR A 60 -4.68 -6.09 -19.44
CA THR A 60 -4.79 -6.43 -18.01
C THR A 60 -4.87 -5.16 -17.16
N ARG A 61 -5.70 -5.20 -16.10
CA ARG A 61 -5.76 -4.20 -15.02
C ARG A 61 -5.54 -4.87 -13.67
N VAL A 62 -5.25 -4.07 -12.65
CA VAL A 62 -5.24 -4.50 -11.25
C VAL A 62 -6.50 -4.02 -10.58
N GLN A 63 -7.35 -4.94 -10.11
CA GLN A 63 -8.50 -4.63 -9.27
C GLN A 63 -8.06 -4.53 -7.81
N ILE A 64 -8.44 -3.47 -7.10
CA ILE A 64 -8.01 -3.15 -5.73
C ILE A 64 -9.23 -2.87 -4.86
N LYS A 65 -9.31 -3.49 -3.68
CA LYS A 65 -10.41 -3.28 -2.74
C LYS A 65 -10.01 -3.47 -1.28
N ASN A 66 -10.91 -3.04 -0.39
CA ASN A 66 -10.89 -3.35 1.04
C ASN A 66 -9.57 -2.92 1.71
N ILE A 67 -9.18 -1.66 1.52
CA ILE A 67 -8.05 -1.09 2.26
C ILE A 67 -8.45 -0.89 3.72
N LYS A 68 -7.58 -1.31 4.63
CA LYS A 68 -7.80 -1.18 6.08
C LYS A 68 -6.52 -0.77 6.79
N ALA A 69 -6.69 -0.05 7.89
CA ALA A 69 -5.64 0.30 8.83
C ALA A 69 -6.07 -0.04 10.24
N TYR A 70 -5.15 -0.55 11.04
CA TYR A 70 -5.34 -0.87 12.45
C TYR A 70 -4.15 -0.38 13.27
N TYR A 71 -4.38 -0.12 14.55
CA TYR A 71 -3.30 0.00 15.52
C TYR A 71 -3.47 -1.00 16.66
N LEU A 72 -2.35 -1.45 17.21
CA LEU A 72 -2.31 -2.18 18.47
C LEU A 72 -2.19 -1.16 19.60
N SER A 73 -3.12 -1.16 20.56
CA SER A 73 -3.08 -0.24 21.70
C SER A 73 -2.03 -0.66 22.74
N LYS A 74 -1.29 0.31 23.28
CA LYS A 74 -0.41 0.13 24.44
C LYS A 74 -1.21 -0.11 25.71
N THR A 75 -2.40 0.49 25.82
CA THR A 75 -3.24 0.45 27.01
C THR A 75 -3.96 -0.88 27.18
N ASP A 76 -4.68 -1.35 26.16
CA ASP A 76 -5.53 -2.56 26.29
C ASP A 76 -4.97 -3.80 25.58
N LYS A 77 -3.86 -3.66 24.84
CA LYS A 77 -3.21 -4.71 24.04
C LYS A 77 -4.13 -5.32 22.97
N LYS A 78 -5.11 -4.57 22.46
CA LYS A 78 -6.01 -4.99 21.39
C LYS A 78 -5.77 -4.21 20.11
N TRP A 79 -6.12 -4.85 19.00
CA TRP A 79 -6.17 -4.22 17.69
C TRP A 79 -7.47 -3.43 17.53
N HIS A 80 -7.33 -2.17 17.14
CA HIS A 80 -8.43 -1.26 16.87
C HIS A 80 -8.39 -0.81 15.43
N ILE A 81 -9.55 -0.76 14.79
CA ILE A 81 -9.69 -0.32 13.40
C ILE A 81 -9.62 1.21 13.33
N LEU A 82 -8.80 1.73 12.42
CA LEU A 82 -8.63 3.16 12.16
C LEU A 82 -9.29 3.56 10.85
N GLN A 83 -9.06 2.77 9.80
CA GLN A 83 -9.63 3.00 8.48
C GLN A 83 -10.15 1.67 7.93
N SER A 84 -11.28 1.74 7.22
CA SER A 84 -11.84 0.62 6.47
C SER A 84 -12.65 1.16 5.30
N SER A 85 -12.19 0.88 4.09
CA SER A 85 -12.89 1.32 2.88
C SER A 85 -12.87 0.23 1.82
N ALA A 86 -14.02 -0.05 1.22
CA ALA A 86 -14.11 -0.93 0.06
C ALA A 86 -13.36 -0.36 -1.14
N ARG A 87 -13.35 0.97 -1.27
CA ARG A 87 -12.77 1.73 -2.37
C ARG A 87 -11.49 2.45 -1.95
N VAL A 88 -10.55 2.59 -2.87
CA VAL A 88 -9.40 3.49 -2.74
C VAL A 88 -9.55 4.70 -3.67
N GLU A 89 -8.99 5.82 -3.26
CA GLU A 89 -8.68 6.97 -4.11
C GLU A 89 -7.21 6.90 -4.53
N GLY A 90 -6.78 7.71 -5.49
CA GLY A 90 -5.38 7.76 -5.86
C GLY A 90 -5.11 8.54 -7.14
N ALA A 91 -3.83 8.69 -7.44
CA ALA A 91 -3.35 9.33 -8.66
C ALA A 91 -2.13 8.59 -9.22
N ALA A 92 -1.81 8.87 -10.48
CA ALA A 92 -0.63 8.33 -11.11
C ALA A 92 0.56 9.24 -10.81
N TYR A 93 1.48 8.80 -9.96
CA TYR A 93 2.68 9.57 -9.57
C TYR A 93 3.87 9.16 -10.41
N ARG A 94 4.79 10.10 -10.67
CA ARG A 94 6.10 9.74 -11.22
C ARG A 94 6.73 8.69 -10.32
N GLU A 95 7.32 7.65 -10.91
CA GLU A 95 7.71 6.43 -10.19
C GLU A 95 8.69 6.63 -9.03
N ASP A 96 9.47 7.71 -9.06
CA ASP A 96 10.42 8.11 -8.02
C ASP A 96 9.85 9.08 -6.97
N TYR A 97 8.59 9.53 -7.13
CA TYR A 97 7.92 10.58 -6.34
C TYR A 97 8.60 11.96 -6.29
N VAL A 98 9.71 12.17 -7.01
CA VAL A 98 10.48 13.41 -6.88
C VAL A 98 9.72 14.57 -7.51
N GLY A 99 9.53 15.63 -6.72
CA GLY A 99 8.81 16.85 -7.11
C GLY A 99 7.29 16.75 -7.00
N ASP A 100 6.76 15.69 -6.37
CA ASP A 100 5.31 15.46 -6.19
C ASP A 100 4.52 15.44 -7.52
N ILE A 101 5.21 15.12 -8.63
CA ILE A 101 4.65 15.13 -9.98
C ILE A 101 3.66 13.98 -10.12
N ASN A 102 2.41 14.34 -10.43
CA ASN A 102 1.34 13.37 -10.64
C ASN A 102 0.34 13.81 -11.72
N ARG A 103 -0.47 12.85 -12.16
CA ARG A 103 -1.55 13.02 -13.14
C ARG A 103 -2.74 12.11 -12.79
N PRO A 104 -3.94 12.34 -13.35
CA PRO A 104 -5.05 11.43 -13.18
C PRO A 104 -4.68 9.99 -13.57
N ALA A 105 -5.07 9.02 -12.74
CA ALA A 105 -4.84 7.61 -13.00
C ALA A 105 -5.90 7.02 -13.95
N ASN A 106 -5.54 5.97 -14.69
CA ASN A 106 -6.47 5.21 -15.52
C ASN A 106 -7.33 4.30 -14.62
N VAL A 107 -8.29 4.88 -13.91
CA VAL A 107 -9.20 4.18 -13.01
C VAL A 107 -10.48 3.79 -13.73
N ARG A 108 -10.96 2.57 -13.48
CA ARG A 108 -12.30 2.10 -13.82
C ARG A 108 -13.00 1.70 -12.52
N TYR A 109 -14.23 2.15 -12.34
CA TYR A 109 -15.07 1.71 -11.22
C TYR A 109 -15.69 0.36 -11.54
N GLU A 110 -15.64 -0.56 -10.58
CA GLU A 110 -16.22 -1.89 -10.71
C GLU A 110 -17.55 -1.96 -9.95
N SER A 111 -18.43 -2.87 -10.35
CA SER A 111 -19.79 -2.99 -9.78
C SER A 111 -19.82 -3.40 -8.31
N ASP A 112 -18.74 -4.00 -7.80
CA ASP A 112 -18.59 -4.39 -6.39
C ASP A 112 -18.08 -3.24 -5.49
N GLY A 113 -18.02 -2.01 -6.02
CA GLY A 113 -17.56 -0.81 -5.31
C GLY A 113 -16.05 -0.64 -5.24
N SER A 114 -15.30 -1.60 -5.78
CA SER A 114 -13.84 -1.49 -5.95
C SER A 114 -13.46 -0.66 -7.17
N ILE A 115 -12.16 -0.51 -7.40
CA ILE A 115 -11.63 0.02 -8.65
C ILE A 115 -10.76 -1.02 -9.36
N SER A 116 -10.57 -0.84 -10.66
CA SER A 116 -9.44 -1.41 -11.39
C SER A 116 -8.63 -0.36 -12.12
N VAL A 117 -7.32 -0.52 -12.12
CA VAL A 117 -6.38 0.51 -12.56
C VAL A 117 -5.23 -0.09 -13.38
N LYS A 118 -4.64 0.73 -14.25
CA LYS A 118 -3.36 0.44 -14.91
C LYS A 118 -2.26 1.36 -14.36
N ALA A 119 -1.08 0.82 -14.13
CA ALA A 119 0.16 1.55 -13.87
C ALA A 119 1.15 1.30 -15.01
N GLY A 120 2.19 2.13 -15.12
CA GLY A 120 3.23 2.04 -16.15
C GLY A 120 3.51 3.37 -16.86
N ASN A 121 4.33 3.31 -17.91
CA ASN A 121 4.75 4.48 -18.70
C ASN A 121 5.41 5.59 -17.86
N GLY A 122 6.27 5.22 -16.89
CA GLY A 122 6.97 6.15 -16.01
C GLY A 122 6.15 6.61 -14.79
N TYR A 123 4.97 6.03 -14.57
CA TYR A 123 4.10 6.39 -13.44
C TYR A 123 3.59 5.15 -12.70
N ASN A 124 3.68 5.19 -11.38
CA ASN A 124 2.99 4.26 -10.50
C ASN A 124 1.54 4.72 -10.27
N PHE A 125 0.72 3.87 -9.66
CA PHE A 125 -0.52 4.30 -9.03
C PHE A 125 -0.36 4.29 -7.51
N HIS A 126 -0.33 5.46 -6.92
CA HIS A 126 -0.34 5.65 -5.47
C HIS A 126 -1.78 5.85 -5.02
N PHE A 127 -2.20 5.11 -4.00
CA PHE A 127 -3.59 5.07 -3.57
C PHE A 127 -3.73 5.07 -2.05
N TRP A 128 -4.89 5.52 -1.58
CA TRP A 128 -5.21 5.67 -0.15
C TRP A 128 -6.72 5.54 0.07
N PRO A 129 -7.19 5.23 1.30
CA PRO A 129 -8.62 5.33 1.63
C PRO A 129 -9.08 6.80 1.64
N PRO A 130 -10.39 7.05 1.45
CA PRO A 130 -10.94 8.40 1.61
C PRO A 130 -10.71 8.93 3.04
N GLY A 131 -10.00 10.06 3.16
CA GLY A 131 -9.74 10.73 4.42
C GLY A 131 -8.72 10.03 5.33
N ARG A 132 -8.31 10.73 6.40
CA ARG A 132 -7.37 10.23 7.42
C ARG A 132 -8.11 9.75 8.66
N ALA A 133 -7.45 8.91 9.46
CA ALA A 133 -7.93 8.54 10.79
C ALA A 133 -7.18 9.30 11.88
N SER A 134 -7.89 9.60 12.97
CA SER A 134 -7.27 10.15 14.19
C SER A 134 -6.59 9.02 14.96
N ILE A 135 -5.45 9.31 15.58
CA ILE A 135 -4.77 8.40 16.51
C ILE A 135 -4.45 9.13 17.80
N ASN A 136 -4.40 8.38 18.91
CA ASN A 136 -3.76 8.86 20.12
C ASN A 136 -2.28 8.43 20.08
N PRO A 137 -1.32 9.33 19.80
CA PRO A 137 0.05 8.94 19.53
C PRO A 137 0.73 8.20 20.69
N ILE A 138 0.37 8.54 21.94
CA ILE A 138 0.95 7.88 23.12
C ILE A 138 0.43 6.45 23.34
N ASP A 139 -0.66 6.06 22.68
CA ASP A 139 -1.28 4.73 22.82
C ASP A 139 -0.97 3.77 21.66
N VAL A 140 -0.22 4.20 20.63
CA VAL A 140 0.13 3.31 19.50
C VAL A 140 1.32 2.43 19.87
N MET A 141 1.12 1.11 19.88
CA MET A 141 2.19 0.11 20.00
C MET A 141 2.72 -0.32 18.63
N GLY A 142 1.83 -0.45 17.65
CA GLY A 142 2.18 -0.87 16.30
C GLY A 142 1.04 -0.61 15.33
N MET A 143 1.38 -0.56 14.06
CA MET A 143 0.46 -0.27 12.95
C MET A 143 0.40 -1.49 12.04
N PHE A 144 -0.78 -1.75 11.50
CA PHE A 144 -1.01 -2.77 10.48
C PHE A 144 -1.90 -2.19 9.38
N THR A 145 -1.45 -2.25 8.13
CA THR A 145 -2.26 -1.89 6.96
C THR A 145 -2.35 -3.06 6.01
N THR A 146 -3.49 -3.15 5.33
CA THR A 146 -3.75 -4.22 4.37
C THR A 146 -4.70 -3.78 3.28
N VAL A 147 -4.51 -4.33 2.08
CA VAL A 147 -5.42 -4.18 0.95
C VAL A 147 -5.48 -5.48 0.16
N GLN A 148 -6.56 -5.71 -0.56
CA GLN A 148 -6.69 -6.84 -1.46
C GLN A 148 -6.56 -6.40 -2.91
N ALA A 149 -5.81 -7.16 -3.71
CA ALA A 149 -5.76 -6.94 -5.15
C ALA A 149 -5.72 -8.25 -5.97
N ARG A 150 -6.11 -8.15 -7.24
CA ARG A 150 -5.99 -9.21 -8.25
C ARG A 150 -5.90 -8.64 -9.67
N LEU A 151 -5.48 -9.46 -10.63
CA LEU A 151 -5.53 -9.15 -12.05
C LEU A 151 -6.92 -9.39 -12.64
N VAL A 152 -7.40 -8.45 -13.44
CA VAL A 152 -8.66 -8.53 -14.20
C VAL A 152 -8.45 -8.14 -15.66
N VAL A 153 -9.35 -8.59 -16.53
CA VAL A 153 -9.33 -8.25 -17.96
C VAL A 153 -9.75 -6.79 -18.13
N ASP A 154 -9.03 -6.06 -18.98
CA ASP A 154 -9.33 -4.68 -19.32
C ASP A 154 -10.51 -4.60 -20.30
N ASP A 155 -10.38 -5.19 -21.47
CA ASP A 155 -11.39 -5.23 -22.53
C ASP A 155 -11.75 -6.68 -22.84
N PHE A 156 -13.00 -7.04 -22.57
CA PHE A 156 -13.52 -8.40 -22.80
C PHE A 156 -13.61 -8.77 -24.29
N ASN A 157 -13.45 -7.81 -25.22
CA ASN A 157 -13.37 -8.05 -26.66
C ASN A 157 -11.95 -8.34 -27.15
N LYS A 158 -10.94 -8.23 -26.29
CA LYS A 158 -9.53 -8.53 -26.61
C LYS A 158 -9.08 -9.82 -25.92
N PRO A 159 -8.04 -10.50 -26.43
CA PRO A 159 -7.50 -11.69 -25.79
C PRO A 159 -7.11 -11.43 -24.32
N ASP A 160 -7.38 -12.40 -23.45
CA ASP A 160 -6.91 -12.38 -22.06
C ASP A 160 -5.40 -12.59 -22.04
N ASP A 161 -4.66 -11.61 -21.49
CA ASP A 161 -3.21 -11.65 -21.37
C ASP A 161 -2.70 -11.55 -19.92
N ARG A 162 -3.57 -11.81 -18.92
CA ARG A 162 -3.21 -11.71 -17.49
C ARG A 162 -2.04 -12.59 -17.09
N SER A 163 -1.83 -13.72 -17.75
CA SER A 163 -0.68 -14.60 -17.52
C SER A 163 0.67 -13.95 -17.87
N LYS A 164 0.66 -12.91 -18.70
CA LYS A 164 1.84 -12.13 -19.08
C LYS A 164 2.07 -10.93 -18.15
N ALA A 165 1.09 -10.57 -17.32
CA ALA A 165 1.13 -9.34 -16.55
C ALA A 165 2.22 -9.38 -15.46
N ARG A 166 2.96 -8.28 -15.32
CA ARG A 166 4.03 -8.11 -14.33
C ARG A 166 3.80 -6.84 -13.51
N TYR A 167 2.70 -6.85 -12.76
CA TYR A 167 2.40 -5.81 -11.78
C TYR A 167 2.88 -6.20 -10.40
N VAL A 168 3.49 -5.27 -9.68
CA VAL A 168 3.83 -5.43 -8.26
C VAL A 168 3.11 -4.39 -7.42
N LEU A 169 2.60 -4.81 -6.27
CA LEU A 169 1.89 -3.93 -5.34
C LEU A 169 2.49 -4.07 -3.94
N SER A 170 2.54 -2.95 -3.23
CA SER A 170 2.89 -2.88 -1.81
C SER A 170 1.89 -2.01 -1.05
N GLU A 171 1.81 -2.25 0.26
CA GLU A 171 1.06 -1.46 1.23
C GLU A 171 2.01 -0.68 2.13
N GLY A 172 1.52 0.42 2.66
CA GLY A 172 2.27 1.37 3.44
C GLY A 172 1.38 2.22 4.32
N GLY A 173 2.00 3.19 4.99
CA GLY A 173 1.23 4.23 5.63
C GLY A 173 2.09 5.30 6.27
N ASP A 174 1.43 6.43 6.52
CA ASP A 174 2.03 7.63 7.07
C ASP A 174 1.31 8.06 8.34
N TYR A 175 2.07 8.54 9.30
CA TYR A 175 1.56 9.46 10.30
C TYR A 175 1.47 10.86 9.72
N TRP A 176 0.45 11.61 10.13
CA TRP A 176 0.13 12.97 9.68
C TRP A 176 -0.09 13.88 10.86
N PHE A 177 0.37 15.13 10.74
CA PHE A 177 0.37 16.06 11.87
C PHE A 177 -1.04 16.19 12.46
N ASN A 178 -2.04 16.27 11.58
CA ASN A 178 -3.46 16.18 11.91
C ASN A 178 -4.28 15.73 10.68
N LEU A 179 -5.60 15.66 10.83
CA LEU A 179 -6.53 15.18 9.80
C LEU A 179 -6.54 16.03 8.51
N THR A 180 -6.16 17.31 8.57
CA THR A 180 -6.31 18.26 7.46
C THR A 180 -4.98 18.81 6.93
N ALA A 181 -3.85 18.43 7.53
CA ALA A 181 -2.53 18.88 7.14
C ALA A 181 -2.28 18.60 5.65
N ARG A 182 -1.77 19.58 4.90
CA ARG A 182 -1.36 19.36 3.51
C ARG A 182 0.06 18.82 3.47
N TRP A 183 0.41 18.08 2.43
CA TRP A 183 1.79 17.65 2.24
C TRP A 183 2.69 18.89 2.12
N ASN A 184 3.81 18.87 2.83
CA ASN A 184 4.80 19.94 2.80
C ASN A 184 6.19 19.32 2.97
N ASN A 185 6.75 18.81 1.88
CA ASN A 185 8.14 18.34 1.80
C ASN A 185 8.58 17.49 3.01
N TRP A 186 7.79 16.48 3.38
CA TRP A 186 8.05 15.54 4.48
C TRP A 186 8.05 16.13 5.90
N THR A 187 7.60 17.37 6.08
CA THR A 187 7.51 18.00 7.41
C THR A 187 6.17 17.76 8.09
N THR A 188 5.12 17.47 7.31
CA THR A 188 3.74 17.31 7.81
C THR A 188 3.27 15.86 7.87
N ASN A 189 4.07 14.94 7.33
CA ASN A 189 3.86 13.51 7.37
C ASN A 189 5.18 12.76 7.57
N LYS A 190 5.07 11.54 8.10
CA LYS A 190 6.21 10.66 8.33
C LYS A 190 5.78 9.22 8.05
N ASP A 191 6.48 8.53 7.17
CA ASP A 191 6.15 7.13 6.90
C ASP A 191 6.43 6.25 8.14
N PHE A 192 5.52 5.30 8.39
CA PHE A 192 5.72 4.28 9.41
C PHE A 192 6.15 2.93 8.82
N GLY A 193 6.12 2.78 7.49
CA GLY A 193 6.78 1.68 6.80
C GLY A 193 6.28 1.46 5.39
N ILE A 194 6.92 0.49 4.73
CA ILE A 194 6.58 0.02 3.38
C ILE A 194 6.69 -1.49 3.39
N GLY A 195 5.61 -2.17 3.03
CA GLY A 195 5.55 -3.61 2.91
C GLY A 195 6.32 -4.14 1.70
N LYS A 196 6.34 -5.45 1.56
CA LYS A 196 6.97 -6.12 0.42
C LYS A 196 6.15 -5.89 -0.85
N PHE A 197 6.85 -5.56 -1.94
CA PHE A 197 6.26 -5.64 -3.28
C PHE A 197 6.10 -7.10 -3.69
N LYS A 198 4.84 -7.49 -3.90
CA LYS A 198 4.47 -8.83 -4.39
C LYS A 198 3.86 -8.75 -5.77
N TYR A 199 4.01 -9.81 -6.55
CA TYR A 199 3.34 -9.88 -7.84
C TYR A 199 1.82 -9.98 -7.66
N VAL A 200 1.07 -9.15 -8.38
CA VAL A 200 -0.39 -9.29 -8.44
C VAL A 200 -0.72 -10.51 -9.30
N THR A 201 -1.53 -11.43 -8.77
CA THR A 201 -1.98 -12.64 -9.48
C THR A 201 -3.46 -12.54 -9.85
N THR A 202 -3.99 -13.51 -10.58
CA THR A 202 -5.43 -13.58 -10.94
C THR A 202 -6.34 -13.89 -9.75
N LYS A 203 -5.78 -14.32 -8.61
CA LYS A 203 -6.51 -14.59 -7.37
C LYS A 203 -6.44 -13.39 -6.44
N TRP A 204 -7.50 -13.18 -5.65
CA TRP A 204 -7.45 -12.21 -4.56
C TRP A 204 -6.35 -12.60 -3.58
N GLN A 205 -5.49 -11.65 -3.27
CA GLN A 205 -4.48 -11.79 -2.22
C GLN A 205 -4.36 -10.49 -1.45
N ALA A 206 -3.94 -10.59 -0.19
CA ALA A 206 -3.67 -9.45 0.67
C ALA A 206 -2.22 -8.98 0.47
N PHE A 207 -2.03 -7.66 0.53
CA PHE A 207 -0.73 -6.99 0.59
C PHE A 207 -0.69 -6.25 1.91
N ASN A 208 0.41 -6.37 2.65
CA ASN A 208 0.43 -6.01 4.05
C ASN A 208 1.67 -5.20 4.40
N LEU A 209 1.50 -4.30 5.36
CA LEU A 209 2.57 -3.72 6.16
C LEU A 209 2.22 -3.93 7.63
N ILE A 210 3.21 -4.34 8.43
CA ILE A 210 3.11 -4.30 9.89
C ILE A 210 4.41 -3.74 10.49
N THR A 211 4.30 -2.90 11.51
CA THR A 211 5.46 -2.26 12.15
C THR A 211 5.99 -3.02 13.37
N LEU A 212 5.28 -4.06 13.81
CA LEU A 212 5.67 -4.90 14.93
C LEU A 212 6.69 -5.95 14.51
N PRO A 213 7.66 -6.29 15.39
CA PRO A 213 8.51 -7.46 15.19
C PRO A 213 7.71 -8.76 15.35
N GLU A 214 8.25 -9.84 14.79
CA GLU A 214 7.57 -11.15 14.71
C GLU A 214 7.07 -11.66 16.07
N ASP A 215 7.84 -11.51 17.15
CA ASP A 215 7.45 -11.95 18.48
C ASP A 215 6.20 -11.22 18.99
N GLN A 216 6.08 -9.92 18.70
CA GLN A 216 4.92 -9.12 19.06
C GLN A 216 3.70 -9.46 18.20
N ILE A 217 3.90 -9.77 16.92
CA ILE A 217 2.84 -10.26 16.04
C ILE A 217 2.29 -11.58 16.55
N ARG A 218 3.16 -12.53 16.93
CA ARG A 218 2.74 -13.84 17.45
C ARG A 218 2.00 -13.73 18.80
N ARG A 219 2.39 -12.77 19.65
CA ARG A 219 1.70 -12.48 20.92
C ARG A 219 0.38 -11.74 20.74
N ASN A 220 0.30 -10.83 19.77
CA ASN A 220 -0.84 -9.97 19.50
C ASN A 220 -1.22 -10.06 18.02
N PRO A 221 -1.80 -11.17 17.56
CA PRO A 221 -2.04 -11.39 16.14
C PRO A 221 -2.97 -10.33 15.54
N PRO A 222 -2.59 -9.65 14.45
CA PRO A 222 -3.44 -8.68 13.76
C PRO A 222 -4.67 -9.35 13.14
N PRO A 223 -5.77 -8.60 12.95
CA PRO A 223 -6.96 -9.09 12.23
C PRO A 223 -6.63 -9.46 10.78
N MET A 224 -7.35 -10.42 10.20
CA MET A 224 -7.29 -10.74 8.76
C MET A 224 -8.58 -10.32 8.05
#